data_AF-A0AAW4UMX6-F1
#
_entry.id   AF-A0AAW4UMX6-F1
#
_cell.length_a   1.000
_cell.length_b   1.000
_cell.length_c   1.000
_cell.angle_alpha   90.00
_cell.angle_beta   90.00
_cell.angle_gamma   90.00
#
_symmetry.space_group_name_H-M   'P 1'
#
loop_
_entity.id
_entity.type
_entity.pdbx_description
1 polymer ?
#
loop_
_entity_poly.entity_id
_entity_poly.type
_entity_poly.pdbx_seq_one_letter_code
_entity_poly.pdbx_strand_id
1 'polypeptide(L)'
;MNVENDWEQRKLGDVFKEYSEKNHTELSALTIIQGGGTVKREDSDRNLMYDTSNLSNYKMVRKDDFIVHLRSFEGGLEKSSLDGIISPAYHTFHSDMADSRFYYPYFRSYEFIKHKLVSHVYGIRDGRSIDIDGMKTIEIPYTSIEEQRKIGDYLDCLDHLITLHQRQHKLHLNMLL
;
A
#
# COMPACT_ATOMS: atom_id res chain seq x y z
N MET A 1 -30.81 -1.98 6.42
CA MET A 1 -30.96 -1.60 5.00
C MET A 1 -29.76 -2.18 4.29
N ASN A 2 -29.97 -3.20 3.46
CA ASN A 2 -28.91 -3.75 2.62
C ASN A 2 -28.68 -2.75 1.49
N VAL A 3 -27.52 -2.12 1.47
CA VAL A 3 -27.05 -1.36 0.31
C VAL A 3 -26.61 -2.41 -0.69
N GLU A 4 -27.47 -2.76 -1.64
CA GLU A 4 -27.04 -3.47 -2.84
C GLU A 4 -26.01 -2.57 -3.53
N ASN A 5 -24.79 -3.08 -3.72
CA ASN A 5 -23.64 -2.33 -4.22
C ASN A 5 -23.91 -1.77 -5.64
N ASP A 6 -24.08 -0.46 -5.76
CA ASP A 6 -24.17 0.23 -7.06
C ASP A 6 -22.88 0.12 -7.89
N TRP A 7 -21.74 -0.20 -7.26
CA TRP A 7 -20.46 -0.37 -7.94
C TRP A 7 -20.22 -1.79 -8.41
N GLU A 8 -19.79 -1.90 -9.67
CA GLU A 8 -19.30 -3.13 -10.29
C GLU A 8 -18.24 -3.78 -9.39
N GLN A 9 -18.23 -5.11 -9.34
CA GLN A 9 -17.14 -5.86 -8.70
C GLN A 9 -16.21 -6.40 -9.79
N ARG A 10 -14.91 -6.19 -9.60
CA ARG A 10 -13.87 -6.75 -10.47
C ARG A 10 -12.82 -7.46 -9.66
N LYS A 11 -12.19 -8.48 -10.25
CA LYS A 11 -11.04 -9.13 -9.62
C LYS A 11 -9.88 -8.15 -9.47
N LEU A 12 -9.21 -8.21 -8.33
CA LEU A 12 -8.04 -7.39 -8.04
C LEU A 12 -6.99 -7.51 -9.14
N GLY A 13 -6.72 -8.73 -9.62
CA GLY A 13 -5.76 -8.99 -10.70
C GLY A 13 -6.19 -8.46 -12.07
N ASP A 14 -7.47 -8.14 -12.27
CA ASP A 14 -7.96 -7.51 -13.49
C ASP A 14 -7.69 -6.01 -13.47
N VAL A 15 -7.83 -5.37 -12.31
CA VAL A 15 -7.60 -3.93 -12.09
C VAL A 15 -6.12 -3.61 -11.88
N PHE A 16 -5.41 -4.42 -11.10
CA PHE A 16 -4.01 -4.24 -10.73
C PHE A 16 -3.14 -5.37 -11.26
N LYS A 17 -2.12 -5.03 -12.05
CA LYS A 17 -1.18 -5.97 -12.64
C LYS A 17 0.08 -6.05 -11.79
N GLU A 18 0.42 -7.28 -11.40
CA GLU A 18 1.71 -7.55 -10.77
C GLU A 18 2.83 -7.37 -11.79
N TYR A 19 3.92 -6.73 -11.39
CA TYR A 19 5.13 -6.62 -12.19
C TYR A 19 6.37 -6.85 -11.33
N SER A 20 7.51 -7.07 -11.98
CA SER A 20 8.81 -7.23 -11.31
C SER A 20 9.92 -6.75 -12.23
N GLU A 21 10.16 -5.44 -12.22
CA GLU A 21 11.26 -4.80 -12.95
C GLU A 21 12.48 -4.66 -12.02
N LYS A 22 13.69 -4.95 -12.50
CA LYS A 22 14.93 -5.00 -11.69
C LYS A 22 16.07 -4.29 -12.40
N ASN A 23 17.24 -4.21 -11.76
CA ASN A 23 18.45 -3.52 -12.27
C ASN A 23 18.32 -1.99 -12.36
N HIS A 24 17.57 -1.38 -11.43
CA HIS A 24 17.41 0.07 -11.32
C HIS A 24 18.22 0.65 -10.14
N THR A 25 19.54 0.39 -10.13
CA THR A 25 20.41 0.81 -9.02
C THR A 25 20.61 2.32 -8.93
N GLU A 26 20.22 3.06 -9.97
CA GLU A 26 20.15 4.52 -9.99
C GLU A 26 19.05 5.11 -9.08
N LEU A 27 18.05 4.30 -8.71
CA LEU A 27 16.96 4.72 -7.83
C LEU A 27 17.29 4.43 -6.36
N SER A 28 16.73 5.23 -5.45
CA SER A 28 16.94 5.06 -4.02
C SER A 28 16.30 3.78 -3.47
N ALA A 29 17.01 3.08 -2.59
CA ALA A 29 16.45 1.96 -1.86
C ALA A 29 15.43 2.43 -0.82
N LEU A 30 14.22 1.89 -0.90
CA LEU A 30 13.11 2.28 -0.03
C LEU A 30 12.91 1.27 1.10
N THR A 31 12.35 1.77 2.20
CA THR A 31 11.78 0.97 3.27
C THR A 31 10.33 1.35 3.48
N ILE A 32 9.55 0.38 3.94
CA ILE A 32 8.12 0.53 4.15
C ILE A 32 7.87 0.92 5.60
N ILE A 33 7.11 1.99 5.81
CA ILE A 33 6.53 2.35 7.10
C ILE A 33 5.06 1.93 7.06
N GLN A 34 4.66 1.01 7.93
CA GLN A 34 3.29 0.52 7.95
C GLN A 34 2.33 1.68 8.26
N GLY A 35 1.44 2.02 7.32
CA GLY A 35 0.55 3.19 7.40
C GLY A 35 1.17 4.52 6.96
N GLY A 36 2.43 4.53 6.56
CA GLY A 36 3.15 5.71 6.10
C GLY A 36 3.70 5.60 4.68
N GLY A 37 3.41 4.50 3.97
CA GLY A 37 3.92 4.25 2.62
C GLY A 37 5.42 3.91 2.62
N THR A 38 6.17 4.54 1.72
CA THR A 38 7.61 4.32 1.57
C THR A 38 8.42 5.56 1.94
N VAL A 39 9.60 5.34 2.51
CA VAL A 39 10.63 6.37 2.73
C VAL A 39 11.95 5.83 2.23
N LYS A 40 12.89 6.72 1.90
CA LYS A 40 14.26 6.27 1.59
C LYS A 40 14.88 5.64 2.82
N ARG A 41 15.64 4.56 2.63
CA ARG A 41 16.32 3.88 3.73
C ARG A 41 17.28 4.79 4.48
N GLU A 42 17.97 5.67 3.77
CA GLU A 42 18.90 6.65 4.32
C GLU A 42 18.23 7.66 5.27
N ASP A 43 16.95 7.96 5.05
CA ASP A 43 16.15 8.89 5.86
C ASP A 43 15.46 8.18 7.05
N SER A 44 15.58 6.86 7.15
CA SER A 44 14.90 6.07 8.18
C SER A 44 15.80 5.81 9.38
N ASP A 45 15.27 5.94 10.60
CA ASP A 45 15.96 5.56 11.86
C ASP A 45 16.39 4.08 11.87
N ARG A 46 15.87 3.27 10.94
CA ARG A 46 16.31 1.90 10.68
C ARG A 46 17.57 1.94 9.82
N ASN A 47 18.67 2.39 10.41
CA ASN A 47 20.01 2.31 9.84
C ASN A 47 20.53 0.86 9.86
N LEU A 48 19.73 -0.07 9.33
CA LEU A 48 20.13 -1.44 9.07
C LEU A 48 21.12 -1.39 7.91
N MET A 49 22.38 -1.75 8.19
CA MET A 49 23.35 -2.11 7.15
C MET A 49 22.66 -3.11 6.22
N TYR A 50 22.33 -2.66 5.01
CA TYR A 50 21.81 -3.52 3.97
C TYR A 50 22.89 -3.68 2.93
N ASP A 51 22.96 -4.87 2.37
CA ASP A 51 23.96 -5.18 1.37
C ASP A 51 23.72 -4.36 0.11
N THR A 52 24.45 -3.26 -0.03
CA THR A 52 24.42 -2.39 -1.21
C THR A 52 24.98 -3.10 -2.44
N SER A 53 25.73 -4.21 -2.27
CA SER A 53 26.31 -4.96 -3.38
C SER A 53 25.27 -5.75 -4.19
N ASN A 54 24.05 -5.92 -3.67
CA ASN A 54 22.98 -6.70 -4.29
C ASN A 54 21.74 -5.89 -4.69
N LEU A 55 21.87 -4.56 -4.82
CA LEU A 55 20.76 -3.67 -5.18
C LEU A 55 20.20 -3.92 -6.59
N SER A 56 20.99 -4.49 -7.50
CA SER A 56 20.53 -4.86 -8.84
C SER A 56 19.36 -5.84 -8.82
N ASN A 57 19.26 -6.67 -7.76
CA ASN A 57 18.17 -7.63 -7.60
C ASN A 57 16.88 -7.06 -7.01
N TYR A 58 16.92 -5.83 -6.47
CA TYR A 58 15.74 -5.17 -5.91
C TYR A 58 14.76 -4.82 -7.03
N LYS A 59 13.47 -4.80 -6.68
CA LYS A 59 12.40 -4.52 -7.63
C LYS A 59 12.14 -3.02 -7.67
N MET A 60 12.06 -2.42 -8.86
CA MET A 60 11.56 -1.07 -9.04
C MET A 60 10.11 -1.00 -8.56
N VAL A 61 9.76 0.08 -7.87
CA VAL A 61 8.39 0.48 -7.60
C VAL A 61 8.21 1.92 -8.00
N ARG A 62 7.08 2.24 -8.63
CA ARG A 62 6.72 3.60 -8.99
C ARG A 62 5.90 4.23 -7.88
N LYS A 63 5.96 5.55 -7.75
CA LYS A 63 5.07 6.32 -6.91
C LYS A 63 3.62 5.95 -7.22
N ASP A 64 2.81 5.86 -6.17
CA ASP A 64 1.39 5.51 -6.19
C ASP A 64 1.07 4.04 -6.51
N ASP A 65 2.06 3.19 -6.78
CA ASP A 65 1.85 1.73 -6.89
C ASP A 65 1.68 1.07 -5.52
N PHE A 66 1.01 -0.09 -5.53
CA PHE A 66 0.78 -0.88 -4.33
C PHE A 66 1.85 -1.94 -4.11
N ILE A 67 2.18 -2.14 -2.84
CA ILE A 67 3.18 -3.09 -2.37
C ILE A 67 2.51 -4.07 -1.39
N VAL A 68 2.63 -5.35 -1.70
CA VAL A 68 2.29 -6.43 -0.76
C VAL A 68 3.57 -6.87 -0.07
N HIS A 69 3.58 -6.75 1.26
CA HIS A 69 4.74 -7.06 2.09
C HIS A 69 4.36 -7.95 3.28
N LEU A 70 5.36 -8.32 4.10
CA LEU A 70 5.24 -9.30 5.19
C LEU A 70 4.17 -8.99 6.26
N ARG A 71 3.63 -7.77 6.32
CA ARG A 71 2.59 -7.38 7.30
C ARG A 71 1.30 -6.88 6.65
N SER A 72 1.12 -7.13 5.34
CA SER A 72 -0.09 -6.69 4.64
C SER A 72 -1.37 -7.35 5.15
N PHE A 73 -1.29 -8.54 5.77
CA PHE A 73 -2.44 -9.18 6.43
C PHE A 73 -2.88 -8.47 7.73
N GLU A 74 -2.09 -7.53 8.24
CA GLU A 74 -2.43 -6.72 9.42
C GLU A 74 -2.80 -5.29 9.07
N GLY A 75 -2.06 -4.68 8.15
CA GLY A 75 -2.20 -3.26 7.83
C GLY A 75 -2.75 -2.96 6.43
N GLY A 76 -3.01 -3.98 5.61
CA GLY A 76 -3.39 -3.80 4.22
C GLY A 76 -2.20 -3.63 3.28
N LEU A 77 -2.49 -3.25 2.04
CA LEU A 77 -1.45 -2.97 1.06
C LEU A 77 -0.86 -1.58 1.29
N GLU A 78 0.45 -1.44 1.08
CA GLU A 78 1.12 -0.15 1.19
C GLU A 78 1.19 0.54 -0.16
N LYS A 79 1.05 1.86 -0.17
CA LYS A 79 1.22 2.68 -1.38
C LYS A 79 2.64 3.25 -1.39
N SER A 80 3.34 3.18 -2.52
CA SER A 80 4.64 3.83 -2.62
C SER A 80 4.49 5.35 -2.66
N SER A 81 5.24 6.05 -1.81
CA SER A 81 5.24 7.51 -1.74
C SER A 81 6.16 8.16 -2.78
N LEU A 82 7.10 7.38 -3.35
CA LEU A 82 8.09 7.81 -4.33
C LEU A 82 8.50 6.65 -5.24
N ASP A 83 9.14 6.99 -6.36
CA ASP A 83 9.86 6.02 -7.19
C ASP A 83 11.09 5.52 -6.42
N GLY A 84 11.39 4.23 -6.54
CA GLY A 84 12.54 3.64 -5.86
C GLY A 84 12.68 2.15 -6.12
N ILE A 85 13.57 1.52 -5.35
CA ILE A 85 13.75 0.06 -5.36
C ILE A 85 13.43 -0.53 -3.99
N ILE A 86 12.69 -1.65 -3.98
CA ILE A 86 12.24 -2.35 -2.77
C ILE A 86 12.75 -3.79 -2.75
N SER A 87 12.70 -4.40 -1.55
CA SER A 87 13.15 -5.77 -1.33
C SER A 87 12.57 -6.75 -2.36
N PRO A 88 13.37 -7.68 -2.91
CA PRO A 88 12.89 -8.70 -3.85
C PRO A 88 11.75 -9.57 -3.30
N ALA A 89 11.62 -9.64 -1.97
CA ALA A 89 10.59 -10.41 -1.26
C ALA A 89 9.18 -9.80 -1.34
N TYR A 90 9.03 -8.56 -1.82
CA TYR A 90 7.73 -7.90 -1.92
C TYR A 90 7.15 -8.03 -3.32
N HIS A 91 5.83 -7.87 -3.42
CA HIS A 91 5.12 -7.87 -4.70
C HIS A 91 4.62 -6.47 -5.01
N THR A 92 4.82 -6.02 -6.26
CA THR A 92 4.46 -4.69 -6.75
C THR A 92 3.31 -4.77 -7.73
N PHE A 93 2.31 -3.90 -7.54
CA PHE A 93 1.07 -3.88 -8.30
C PHE A 93 0.80 -2.49 -8.86
N HIS A 94 0.64 -2.42 -10.18
CA HIS A 94 0.36 -1.19 -10.92
C HIS A 94 -1.03 -1.24 -11.56
N SER A 95 -1.65 -0.08 -11.80
CA SER A 95 -2.88 0.02 -12.58
C SER A 95 -2.91 1.30 -13.40
N ASP A 96 -3.22 1.17 -14.69
CA ASP A 96 -3.51 2.29 -15.59
C ASP A 96 -4.96 2.79 -15.48
N MET A 97 -5.82 2.08 -14.72
CA MET A 97 -7.27 2.34 -14.67
C MET A 97 -7.81 2.57 -13.26
N ALA A 98 -6.93 2.66 -12.27
CA ALA A 98 -7.30 2.85 -10.88
C ALA A 98 -6.59 4.07 -10.29
N ASP A 99 -7.33 4.89 -9.53
CA ASP A 99 -6.74 5.94 -8.72
C ASP A 99 -6.30 5.38 -7.36
N SER A 100 -5.02 5.48 -7.06
CA SER A 100 -4.45 4.93 -5.83
C SER A 100 -5.01 5.58 -4.56
N ARG A 101 -5.48 6.83 -4.63
CA ARG A 101 -6.08 7.56 -3.50
C ARG A 101 -7.47 7.03 -3.15
N PHE A 102 -8.17 6.48 -4.13
CA PHE A 102 -9.42 5.74 -3.90
C PHE A 102 -9.14 4.37 -3.26
N TYR A 103 -8.16 3.63 -3.78
CA TYR A 103 -7.92 2.25 -3.37
C TYR A 103 -7.06 2.09 -2.11
N TYR A 104 -6.19 3.03 -1.77
CA TYR A 104 -5.37 2.93 -0.55
C TYR A 104 -6.21 2.79 0.73
N PRO A 105 -7.21 3.66 1.00
CA PRO A 105 -8.06 3.49 2.17
C PRO A 105 -8.89 2.20 2.10
N TYR A 106 -9.34 1.77 0.91
CA TYR A 106 -10.02 0.49 0.73
C TYR A 106 -9.12 -0.71 1.10
N PHE A 107 -7.89 -0.77 0.60
CA PHE A 107 -6.96 -1.85 0.90
C PHE A 107 -6.48 -1.88 2.36
N ARG A 108 -6.61 -0.77 3.09
CA ARG A 108 -6.37 -0.70 4.53
C ARG A 108 -7.62 -0.90 5.38
N SER A 109 -8.80 -1.00 4.75
CA SER A 109 -10.06 -1.12 5.47
C SER A 109 -10.16 -2.45 6.20
N TYR A 110 -10.92 -2.46 7.30
CA TYR A 110 -11.26 -3.67 8.02
C TYR A 110 -11.92 -4.71 7.09
N GLU A 111 -12.80 -4.24 6.19
CA GLU A 111 -13.47 -5.08 5.20
C GLU A 111 -12.48 -5.83 4.32
N PHE A 112 -11.56 -5.10 3.67
CA PHE A 112 -10.57 -5.76 2.82
C PHE A 112 -9.66 -6.70 3.62
N ILE A 113 -9.10 -6.25 4.75
CA ILE A 113 -8.10 -7.03 5.49
C ILE A 113 -8.73 -8.27 6.14
N LYS A 114 -9.86 -8.12 6.84
CA LYS A 114 -10.43 -9.15 7.71
C LYS A 114 -11.51 -10.00 7.06
N HIS A 115 -12.12 -9.54 5.97
CA HIS A 115 -13.14 -10.33 5.27
C HIS A 115 -12.65 -10.88 3.93
N LYS A 116 -11.77 -10.17 3.23
CA LYS A 116 -11.31 -10.58 1.89
C LYS A 116 -9.90 -11.18 1.92
N LEU A 117 -8.91 -10.41 2.34
CA LEU A 117 -7.50 -10.80 2.28
C LEU A 117 -7.17 -11.98 3.19
N VAL A 118 -7.78 -12.07 4.39
CA VAL A 118 -7.47 -13.12 5.38
C VAL A 118 -7.60 -14.54 4.84
N SER A 119 -8.55 -14.78 3.93
CA SER A 119 -8.79 -16.08 3.28
C SER A 119 -7.64 -16.52 2.37
N HIS A 120 -6.77 -15.59 2.00
CA HIS A 120 -5.59 -15.80 1.17
C HIS A 120 -4.29 -15.71 1.99
N VAL A 121 -4.38 -15.71 3.32
CA VAL A 121 -3.22 -15.74 4.21
C VAL A 121 -3.03 -17.15 4.72
N TYR A 122 -1.83 -17.71 4.54
CA TYR A 122 -1.47 -19.03 5.05
C TYR A 122 -0.23 -18.96 5.95
N GLY A 123 0.03 -20.04 6.69
CA GLY A 123 1.13 -20.12 7.65
C GLY A 123 0.71 -19.73 9.08
N ILE A 124 1.60 -20.02 10.04
CA ILE A 124 1.38 -19.79 11.48
C ILE A 124 2.48 -18.91 12.07
N ARG A 125 2.14 -18.16 13.13
CA ARG A 125 3.07 -17.24 13.85
C ARG A 125 3.70 -16.22 12.89
N ASP A 126 5.03 -16.20 12.79
CA ASP A 126 5.81 -15.26 11.97
C ASP A 126 6.00 -15.73 10.52
N GLY A 127 5.66 -16.98 10.18
CA GLY A 127 5.74 -17.54 8.83
C GLY A 127 4.50 -17.29 7.97
N ARG A 128 3.72 -16.24 8.28
CA ARG A 128 2.51 -15.91 7.51
C ARG A 128 2.89 -15.29 6.18
N SER A 129 2.32 -15.83 5.11
CA SER A 129 2.49 -15.37 3.74
C SER A 129 1.12 -15.16 3.10
N ILE A 130 1.08 -14.29 2.09
CA ILE A 130 -0.11 -14.07 1.28
C ILE A 130 0.02 -14.93 0.02
N ASP A 131 -1.01 -15.72 -0.27
CA ASP A 131 -1.21 -16.34 -1.57
C ASP A 131 -1.56 -15.24 -2.57
N ILE A 132 -0.56 -14.84 -3.36
CA ILE A 132 -0.67 -13.73 -4.30
C ILE A 132 -1.63 -14.05 -5.44
N ASP A 133 -1.61 -15.29 -5.94
CA ASP A 133 -2.50 -15.69 -7.03
C ASP A 133 -3.95 -15.81 -6.53
N GLY A 134 -4.16 -16.31 -5.31
CA GLY A 134 -5.45 -16.24 -4.63
C GLY A 134 -5.92 -14.80 -4.43
N MET A 135 -5.06 -13.92 -3.91
CA MET A 135 -5.37 -12.50 -3.67
C MET A 135 -5.80 -11.76 -4.96
N LYS A 136 -5.21 -12.09 -6.11
CA LYS A 136 -5.63 -11.55 -7.41
C LYS A 136 -7.07 -11.90 -7.78
N THR A 137 -7.66 -12.94 -7.19
CA THR A 137 -9.07 -13.31 -7.44
C THR A 137 -10.07 -12.60 -6.52
N ILE A 138 -9.60 -11.83 -5.53
CA ILE A 138 -10.47 -11.04 -4.65
C ILE A 138 -11.28 -10.04 -5.49
N GLU A 139 -12.61 -10.09 -5.35
CA GLU A 139 -13.51 -9.09 -5.91
C GLU A 139 -13.38 -7.76 -5.13
N ILE A 140 -13.08 -6.68 -5.83
CA ILE A 140 -12.95 -5.33 -5.32
C ILE A 140 -13.98 -4.41 -6.00
N PRO A 141 -14.52 -3.41 -5.29
CA PRO A 141 -15.41 -2.44 -5.90
C PRO A 141 -14.67 -1.66 -6.98
N TYR A 142 -15.37 -1.39 -8.07
CA TYR A 142 -14.87 -0.64 -9.20
C TYR A 142 -15.93 0.34 -9.70
N THR A 143 -15.51 1.58 -9.91
CA THR A 143 -16.31 2.62 -10.56
C THR A 143 -15.47 3.38 -11.59
N SER A 144 -16.07 4.32 -12.32
CA SER A 144 -15.40 5.20 -13.28
C SER A 144 -14.17 5.89 -12.68
N ILE A 145 -13.14 6.11 -13.49
CA ILE A 145 -11.91 6.78 -13.03
C ILE A 145 -12.20 8.21 -12.55
N GLU A 146 -13.19 8.89 -13.13
CA GLU A 146 -13.64 10.21 -12.70
C GLU A 146 -14.23 10.18 -11.29
N GLU A 147 -15.03 9.18 -10.95
CA GLU A 147 -15.60 9.03 -9.61
C GLU A 147 -14.54 8.60 -8.60
N GLN A 148 -13.66 7.66 -8.97
CA GLN A 148 -12.51 7.28 -8.14
C GLN A 148 -11.66 8.51 -7.77
N ARG A 149 -11.34 9.37 -8.74
CA ARG A 149 -10.59 10.62 -8.50
C ARG A 149 -11.31 11.54 -7.53
N LYS A 150 -12.60 11.80 -7.73
CA LYS A 150 -13.39 12.68 -6.85
C LYS A 150 -13.41 12.17 -5.41
N ILE A 151 -13.61 10.86 -5.22
CA ILE A 151 -13.63 10.24 -3.90
C ILE A 151 -12.22 10.24 -3.30
N GLY A 152 -11.21 9.90 -4.08
CA GLY A 152 -9.80 9.94 -3.65
C GLY A 152 -9.37 11.33 -3.19
N ASP A 153 -9.71 12.38 -3.96
CA ASP A 153 -9.45 13.78 -3.58
C ASP A 153 -10.11 14.14 -2.24
N TYR A 154 -11.35 13.68 -2.03
CA TYR A 154 -12.08 13.93 -0.79
C TYR A 154 -11.45 13.21 0.41
N LEU A 155 -11.06 11.94 0.24
CA LEU A 155 -10.40 11.15 1.29
C LEU A 155 -9.02 11.72 1.65
N ASP A 156 -8.21 12.09 0.65
CA ASP A 156 -6.91 12.74 0.87
C ASP A 156 -7.07 14.07 1.63
N CYS A 157 -8.10 14.85 1.30
CA CYS A 157 -8.41 16.09 2.01
C CYS A 157 -8.76 15.83 3.49
N LEU A 158 -9.59 14.82 3.76
CA LEU A 158 -9.92 14.41 5.13
C LEU A 158 -8.68 13.94 5.90
N ASP A 159 -7.84 13.11 5.30
CA ASP A 159 -6.60 12.63 5.93
C ASP A 159 -5.62 13.77 6.21
N HIS A 160 -5.54 14.75 5.32
CA HIS A 160 -4.75 15.96 5.54
C HIS A 160 -5.28 16.77 6.74
N LEU A 161 -6.60 16.96 6.82
CA LEU A 161 -7.23 17.65 7.94
C LEU A 161 -7.01 16.89 9.26
N ILE A 162 -7.19 15.56 9.28
CA ILE A 162 -6.94 14.73 10.46
C ILE A 162 -5.47 14.88 10.90
N THR A 163 -4.54 14.80 9.95
CA THR A 163 -3.10 14.96 10.23
C THR A 163 -2.78 16.33 10.84
N LEU A 164 -3.38 17.41 10.31
CA LEU A 164 -3.21 18.76 10.83
C LEU A 164 -3.69 18.86 12.29
N HIS A 165 -4.89 18.34 12.58
CA HIS A 165 -5.47 18.38 13.92
C HIS A 165 -4.66 17.54 14.93
N GLN A 166 -4.17 16.36 14.52
CA GLN A 166 -3.31 15.53 15.36
C GLN A 166 -1.98 16.21 15.69
N ARG A 167 -1.37 16.92 14.73
CA ARG A 167 -0.15 17.71 14.95
C ARG A 167 -0.40 18.86 15.92
N GLN A 168 -1.50 19.59 15.75
CA GLN A 168 -1.88 20.66 16.68
C GLN A 168 -2.06 20.11 18.09
N HIS A 169 -2.78 19.00 18.27
CA HIS A 169 -2.97 18.38 19.59
C HIS A 169 -1.63 17.96 20.23
N LYS A 170 -0.72 17.37 19.45
CA LYS A 170 0.62 16.99 19.93
C LYS A 170 1.45 18.21 20.37
N LEU A 171 1.39 19.31 19.61
CA LEU A 171 2.07 20.56 19.98
C LEU A 171 1.50 21.15 21.27
N HIS A 172 0.18 21.17 21.44
CA HIS A 172 -0.46 21.64 22.67
C HIS A 172 -0.07 20.80 23.89
N LEU A 173 -0.07 19.47 23.76
CA LEU A 173 0.40 18.58 24.83
C LEU A 173 1.87 18.83 25.20
N ASN A 174 2.73 19.03 24.19
CA ASN A 174 4.15 19.32 24.43
C ASN A 174 4.40 20.69 25.06
N MET A 175 3.47 21.65 24.97
CA MET A 175 3.59 22.94 25.66
C MET A 175 3.13 22.88 27.12
N LEU A 176 2.39 21.84 27.52
CA LEU A 176 1.85 21.65 28.87
C LEU A 176 2.74 20.76 29.75
N LEU A 177 3.78 20.15 29.19
CA LEU A 177 4.77 19.28 29.84
C LEU A 177 6.14 19.96 29.88
#